data_AF-D7E2V4-F1
#
_entry.id   AF-D7E2V4-F1
#
_cell.length_a   1.000
_cell.length_b   1.000
_cell.length_c   1.000
_cell.angle_alpha   90.00
_cell.angle_beta   90.00
_cell.angle_gamma   90.00
#
_symmetry.space_group_name_H-M   'P 1'
#
loop_
_entity.id
_entity.type
_entity.pdbx_description
1 polymer ?
#
loop_
_entity_poly.entity_id
_entity_poly.type
_entity_poly.pdbx_seq_one_letter_code
_entity_poly.pdbx_strand_id
1 'polypeptide(L)' 'MFDILTLLQSLLPEIKVTTMRQLSSFVMAMLVMSGRVTMLGISRWAGIGGSYRTVMRFFQTFILWGMIVLDE' A
#
# COMPACT_ATOMS: atom_id res chain seq x y z
N MET A 1 -14.67 5.37 -3.84
CA MET A 1 -13.46 4.58 -4.23
C MET A 1 -12.28 5.50 -4.50
N PHE A 2 -12.48 6.62 -5.20
CA PHE A 2 -11.46 7.66 -5.34
C PHE A 2 -11.09 8.32 -4.00
N ASP A 3 -12.03 8.40 -3.06
CA ASP A 3 -11.84 9.11 -1.77
C ASP A 3 -10.70 8.53 -0.92
N ILE A 4 -10.51 7.21 -0.94
CA ILE A 4 -9.44 6.57 -0.19
C ILE A 4 -8.08 6.72 -0.87
N LEU A 5 -8.07 6.80 -2.21
CA LEU A 5 -6.84 7.04 -2.99
C LEU A 5 -6.40 8.50 -2.87
N THR A 6 -7.33 9.45 -2.76
CA THR A 6 -7.02 10.86 -2.49
C THR A 6 -6.45 11.07 -1.10
N LEU A 7 -6.96 10.36 -0.08
CA LEU A 7 -6.35 10.36 1.25
C LEU A 7 -4.93 9.77 1.23
N LEU A 8 -4.68 8.74 0.42
CA LEU A 8 -3.32 8.24 0.26
C LEU A 8 -2.41 9.27 -0.41
N GLN A 9 -2.91 10.06 -1.36
CA GLN A 9 -2.10 11.08 -2.04
C GLN A 9 -1.62 12.20 -1.11
N SER A 10 -2.27 12.47 0.02
CA SER A 10 -1.75 13.45 1.00
C SER A 10 -0.43 13.00 1.64
N LEU A 11 -0.12 11.70 1.63
CA LEU A 11 1.11 11.11 2.16
C LEU A 11 2.30 11.17 1.18
N LEU A 12 2.06 11.62 -0.06
CA LEU A 12 3.07 11.70 -1.12
C LEU A 12 4.28 12.63 -0.84
N PRO A 13 4.18 13.76 -0.10
CA PRO A 13 5.35 14.58 0.18
C PRO A 13 6.34 13.90 1.13
N GLU A 14 5.88 12.95 1.94
CA GLU A 14 6.70 12.29 2.97
C GLU A 14 7.23 10.91 2.54
N ILE A 15 6.61 10.31 1.53
CA ILE A 15 6.88 8.94 1.11
C ILE A 15 7.37 8.91 -0.35
N LYS A 16 8.32 8.01 -0.64
CA LYS A 16 8.78 7.76 -2.01
C LYS A 16 7.62 7.39 -2.94
N VAL A 17 7.61 7.97 -4.14
CA VAL A 17 6.57 7.74 -5.17
C VAL A 17 6.35 6.25 -5.47
N THR A 18 7.40 5.44 -5.44
CA THR A 18 7.31 3.98 -5.66
C THR A 18 6.58 3.27 -4.53
N THR A 19 6.85 3.64 -3.28
CA THR A 19 6.16 3.13 -2.10
C THR A 19 4.69 3.55 -2.10
N MET A 20 4.40 4.79 -2.52
CA MET A 20 3.01 5.25 -2.67
C MET A 20 2.22 4.48 -3.72
N ARG A 21 2.80 4.23 -4.91
CA ARG A 21 2.15 3.42 -5.96
C ARG A 21 1.86 2.00 -5.48
N GLN A 22 2.80 1.38 -4.77
CA GLN A 22 2.62 0.05 -4.18
C GLN A 22 1.52 0.07 -3.12
N LEU A 23 1.52 1.06 -2.23
CA LEU A 23 0.52 1.23 -1.19
C LEU A 23 -0.89 1.37 -1.79
N SER A 24 -1.08 2.22 -2.80
CA SER A 24 -2.38 2.37 -3.48
C SER A 24 -2.86 1.06 -4.12
N SER A 25 -1.97 0.33 -4.80
CA SER A 25 -2.29 -0.98 -5.38
C SER A 25 -2.68 -2.00 -4.30
N PHE A 26 -1.96 -2.04 -3.18
CA PHE A 26 -2.20 -3.00 -2.10
C PHE A 26 -3.47 -2.67 -1.32
N VAL A 27 -3.76 -1.39 -1.06
CA VAL A 27 -5.02 -0.97 -0.42
C VAL A 27 -6.21 -1.40 -1.28
N MET A 28 -6.14 -1.21 -2.60
CA MET A 28 -7.17 -1.71 -3.51
C MET A 28 -7.32 -3.23 -3.46
N ALA A 29 -6.21 -3.97 -3.46
CA ALA A 29 -6.25 -5.43 -3.32
C ALA A 29 -6.91 -5.85 -2.00
N MET A 30 -6.58 -5.20 -0.88
CA MET A 30 -7.16 -5.51 0.42
C MET A 30 -8.66 -5.22 0.48
N LEU A 31 -9.12 -4.12 -0.12
CA LEU A 31 -10.53 -3.74 -0.13
C LEU A 31 -11.41 -4.72 -0.91
N VAL A 32 -10.85 -5.37 -1.94
CA VAL A 32 -11.56 -6.35 -2.77
C VAL A 32 -11.51 -7.76 -2.15
N MET A 33 -10.47 -8.06 -1.39
CA MET A 33 -10.31 -9.36 -0.75
C MET A 33 -11.39 -9.59 0.33
N SER A 34 -12.11 -10.70 0.21
CA SER A 34 -13.02 -11.18 1.25
C SER A 34 -12.33 -12.22 2.14
N GLY A 35 -12.47 -12.11 3.46
CA GLY A 35 -11.88 -13.04 4.43
C GLY A 35 -10.44 -12.68 4.80
N ARG A 36 -9.53 -13.67 4.79
CA ARG A 36 -8.14 -13.47 5.27
C ARG A 36 -7.30 -12.69 4.26
N VAL A 37 -6.83 -11.51 4.69
CA VAL A 37 -5.82 -10.73 3.96
C VAL A 37 -4.45 -11.36 4.20
N THR A 38 -3.82 -11.87 3.14
CA THR A 38 -2.49 -12.51 3.18
C THR A 38 -1.59 -11.91 2.10
N MET A 39 -0.26 -11.94 2.28
CA MET A 39 0.68 -11.43 1.27
C MET A 39 0.51 -12.12 -0.10
N LEU A 40 0.24 -13.43 -0.10
CA LEU A 40 -0.07 -14.17 -1.33
C LEU A 40 -1.37 -13.70 -1.96
N GLY A 41 -2.42 -13.51 -1.17
CA GLY A 41 -3.69 -12.97 -1.64
C GLY A 41 -3.53 -11.57 -2.25
N ILE A 42 -2.81 -10.68 -1.58
CA ILE A 42 -2.50 -9.34 -2.10
C ILE A 42 -1.75 -9.46 -3.43
N SER A 43 -0.75 -10.33 -3.53
CA SER A 43 0.01 -10.48 -4.78
C SER A 43 -0.82 -10.97 -5.97
N ARG A 44 -1.88 -11.74 -5.70
CA ARG A 44 -2.82 -12.21 -6.73
C ARG A 44 -3.74 -11.08 -7.22
N TRP A 45 -4.10 -10.16 -6.34
CA TRP A 45 -5.03 -9.06 -6.64
C TRP A 45 -4.33 -7.77 -7.07
N ALA A 46 -3.08 -7.54 -6.68
CA ALA A 46 -2.33 -6.31 -6.96
C ALA A 46 -1.91 -6.15 -8.44
N GLY A 47 -2.03 -7.20 -9.25
CA GLY A 47 -1.75 -7.16 -10.69
C GLY A 47 -0.27 -6.95 -11.02
N ILE A 48 -0.01 -6.33 -12.18
CA ILE A 48 1.35 -6.12 -12.70
C ILE A 48 2.14 -5.21 -11.76
N GLY A 49 3.31 -5.68 -11.31
CA GLY A 49 4.17 -4.97 -10.33
C GLY A 49 3.95 -5.40 -8.87
N GLY A 50 2.83 -6.07 -8.57
CA GLY A 50 2.48 -6.59 -7.25
C GLY A 50 2.97 -8.01 -6.97
N SER A 51 4.17 -8.39 -7.41
CA SER A 51 4.70 -9.74 -7.14
C SER A 51 4.76 -10.03 -5.64
N TYR A 52 4.69 -11.31 -5.23
CA TYR A 52 4.83 -11.70 -3.83
C TYR A 52 6.07 -11.08 -3.17
N ARG A 53 7.19 -11.04 -3.91
CA ARG A 53 8.44 -10.43 -3.44
C ARG A 53 8.34 -8.92 -3.29
N THR A 54 7.56 -8.24 -4.13
CA THR A 54 7.24 -6.81 -3.98
C THR A 54 6.44 -6.57 -2.70
N VAL A 55 5.39 -7.35 -2.49
CA VAL A 55 4.53 -7.28 -1.30
C VAL A 55 5.37 -7.52 -0.04
N MET A 56 6.18 -8.57 -0.04
CA MET A 56 7.08 -8.90 1.07
C MET A 56 8.05 -7.76 1.38
N ARG A 57 8.73 -7.21 0.36
CA ARG A 57 9.66 -6.08 0.54
C ARG A 57 8.97 -4.85 1.10
N PHE A 58 7.76 -4.54 0.64
CA PHE A 58 6.99 -3.40 1.12
C PHE A 58 6.71 -3.54 2.63
N PHE A 59 6.16 -4.68 3.08
CA PHE A 59 5.85 -4.90 4.49
C PHE A 59 7.10 -5.05 5.39
N GLN A 60 8.25 -5.35 4.80
CA GLN A 60 9.55 -5.35 5.51
C GLN A 60 10.24 -3.98 5.49
N THR A 61 9.74 -3.02 4.71
CA THR A 61 10.31 -1.67 4.68
C THR A 61 9.93 -0.94 5.96
N PHE A 62 10.93 -0.39 6.65
CA PHE A 62 10.68 0.47 7.79
C PHE A 62 10.09 1.80 7.31
N ILE A 63 8.87 2.08 7.73
CA ILE A 63 8.15 3.33 7.46
C ILE A 63 7.79 3.92 8.83
N LEU A 64 8.27 5.13 9.11
CA LEU A 64 7.97 5.87 10.34
C LEU A 64 6.57 6.49 10.27
N TRP A 65 5.54 5.63 10.25
CA TRP A 65 4.14 6.07 10.12
C TRP A 65 3.74 7.12 11.16
N GLY A 66 4.28 7.03 12.38
CA GLY A 66 4.00 7.99 13.45
C GLY A 66 4.46 9.40 13.11
N MET A 67 5.62 9.59 12.48
CA MET A 67 6.04 10.94 12.05
C MET A 67 5.15 11.43 10.91
N ILE A 68 4.90 10.56 9.93
CA ILE A 68 4.14 10.92 8.72
C ILE A 68 2.69 11.32 9.02
N VAL A 69 2.06 10.72 10.03
CA VAL A 69 0.65 10.96 10.36
C VAL A 69 0.47 11.97 11.50
N LEU A 70 1.49 12.20 12.34
CA LEU A 70 1.39 13.11 13.49
C LEU A 70 1.96 14.51 13.22
N ASP A 71 2.71 14.71 12.13
CA ASP A 71 3.13 16.04 11.66
C ASP A 71 2.02 16.79 10.86
N GLU A 72 0.80 16.23 10.78
CA GLU A 72 -0.41 16.89 10.23
C GLU A 72 -1.23 17.65 11.28
#